data_AF-A0A9E5ND80-F1
#
_entry.id   AF-A0A9E5ND80-F1
#
_cell.length_a   1.000
_cell.length_b   1.000
_cell.length_c   1.000
_cell.angle_alpha   90.00
_cell.angle_beta   90.00
_cell.angle_gamma   90.00
#
_symmetry.space_group_name_H-M   'P 1'
#
loop_
_entity.id
_entity.type
_entity.pdbx_description
1 polymer ?
#
loop_
_entity_poly.entity_id
_entity_poly.type
_entity_poly.pdbx_seq_one_letter_code
_entity_poly.pdbx_strand_id
1 'polypeptide(L)'
;MNKVIVTAAVTGSAPTREMNPAVPYSPAEIAQSAIECWRAGAAIAHIHVRDPETGRPDFRVELFREVVEWIRGESDMLINLTTSGFHLKGEGVGVIEKRLQPVALRPEICSLDVGS
;
A
#
# COMPACT_ATOMS: atom_id res chain seq x y z
N MET A 1 9.91 4.17 29.53
CA MET A 1 10.35 3.71 28.20
C MET A 1 9.36 4.30 27.19
N ASN A 2 9.82 5.04 26.18
CA ASN A 2 8.93 5.68 25.22
C ASN A 2 8.44 4.65 24.19
N LYS A 3 7.15 4.71 23.83
CA LYS A 3 6.59 3.88 22.75
C LYS A 3 7.13 4.39 21.41
N VAL A 4 7.59 3.47 20.57
CA VAL A 4 8.09 3.76 19.22
C VAL A 4 7.03 3.30 18.21
N ILE A 5 6.70 4.15 17.25
CA ILE A 5 5.80 3.80 16.14
C ILE A 5 6.64 3.11 15.06
N VAL A 6 6.22 1.90 14.69
CA VAL A 6 6.83 1.13 13.61
C VAL A 6 5.85 1.03 12.45
N THR A 7 6.28 1.49 11.28
CA THR A 7 5.53 1.38 10.01
C THR A 7 6.16 0.31 9.14
N ALA A 8 5.35 -0.65 8.66
CA ALA A 8 5.78 -1.69 7.73
C ALA A 8 5.37 -1.33 6.30
N ALA A 9 6.33 -1.12 5.40
CA ALA A 9 6.10 -0.97 3.96
C ALA A 9 6.26 -2.32 3.27
N VAL A 10 5.14 -3.00 3.02
CA VAL A 10 5.13 -4.46 2.81
C VAL A 10 5.43 -4.92 1.38
N THR A 11 5.37 -4.02 0.40
CA THR A 11 5.60 -4.38 -1.01
C THR A 11 6.31 -3.27 -1.81
N GLY A 12 5.88 -2.02 -1.65
CA GLY A 12 6.35 -0.91 -2.46
C GLY A 12 6.09 -1.11 -3.95
N SER A 13 6.85 -0.42 -4.80
CA SER A 13 6.74 -0.51 -6.26
C SER A 13 8.02 -0.97 -6.97
N ALA A 14 9.17 -0.88 -6.31
CA ALA A 14 10.47 -1.23 -6.91
C ALA A 14 10.85 -2.73 -6.80
N PRO A 15 10.66 -3.40 -5.65
CA PRO A 15 11.02 -4.82 -5.53
C PRO A 15 10.24 -5.71 -6.51
N THR A 16 10.86 -6.80 -6.97
CA THR A 16 10.24 -7.83 -7.82
C THR A 16 10.52 -9.24 -7.27
N ARG A 17 9.74 -10.23 -7.70
CA ARG A 17 9.96 -11.65 -7.35
C ARG A 17 11.25 -12.24 -7.89
N GLU A 18 11.81 -11.66 -8.95
CA GLU A 18 13.16 -11.99 -9.43
C GLU A 18 14.23 -11.56 -8.42
N MET A 19 14.04 -10.43 -7.74
CA MET A 19 14.94 -9.95 -6.68
C MET A 19 14.71 -10.68 -5.36
N ASN A 20 13.45 -10.93 -4.99
CA ASN A 20 13.07 -11.69 -3.81
C ASN A 20 11.71 -12.39 -4.05
N PRO A 21 11.65 -13.74 -4.05
CA PRO A 21 10.42 -14.48 -4.36
C PRO A 21 9.27 -14.21 -3.37
N ALA A 22 9.56 -13.67 -2.18
CA ALA A 22 8.57 -13.34 -1.16
C ALA A 22 7.87 -11.99 -1.37
N VAL A 23 8.21 -11.22 -2.43
CA VAL A 23 7.50 -9.95 -2.70
C VAL A 23 6.01 -10.23 -2.98
N PRO A 24 5.08 -9.64 -2.19
CA PRO A 24 3.66 -9.89 -2.33
C PRO A 24 3.08 -9.06 -3.50
N TYR A 25 2.29 -9.71 -4.36
CA TYR A 25 1.73 -9.10 -5.58
C TYR A 25 0.22 -8.96 -5.53
N SER A 26 -0.49 -10.02 -5.13
CA SER A 26 -1.96 -9.99 -5.04
C SER A 26 -2.42 -9.23 -3.79
N PRO A 27 -3.65 -8.67 -3.78
CA PRO A 27 -4.22 -8.05 -2.59
C PRO A 27 -4.18 -8.93 -1.35
N ALA A 28 -4.51 -10.23 -1.49
CA ALA A 28 -4.46 -11.20 -0.42
C ALA A 28 -3.04 -11.35 0.17
N GLU A 29 -2.01 -11.48 -0.67
CA GLU A 29 -0.62 -11.58 -0.21
C GLU A 29 -0.14 -10.28 0.48
N ILE A 30 -0.52 -9.12 -0.06
CA ILE A 30 -0.17 -7.81 0.49
C ILE A 30 -0.81 -7.62 1.86
N ALA A 31 -2.11 -7.94 1.98
CA ALA A 31 -2.84 -7.87 3.24
C ALA A 31 -2.27 -8.86 4.27
N GLN A 32 -2.00 -10.11 3.85
CA GLN A 32 -1.39 -11.11 4.72
C GLN A 32 -0.04 -10.65 5.26
N SER A 33 0.82 -10.08 4.40
CA SER A 33 2.12 -9.52 4.81
C SER A 33 1.96 -8.38 5.82
N ALA A 34 0.96 -7.51 5.65
CA ALA A 34 0.65 -6.44 6.60
C ALA A 34 0.17 -6.99 7.96
N ILE A 35 -0.72 -7.98 7.94
CA ILE A 35 -1.25 -8.64 9.14
C ILE A 35 -0.12 -9.37 9.89
N GLU A 36 0.80 -10.02 9.19
CA GLU A 36 1.99 -10.63 9.80
C GLU A 36 2.88 -9.58 10.48
N CYS A 37 3.11 -8.44 9.82
CA CYS A 37 3.84 -7.33 10.44
C CYS A 37 3.13 -6.78 11.68
N TRP A 38 1.80 -6.66 11.63
CA TRP A 38 0.99 -6.23 12.77
C TRP A 38 1.09 -7.22 13.94
N ARG A 39 0.97 -8.52 13.69
CA ARG A 39 1.16 -9.58 14.71
C ARG A 39 2.57 -9.55 15.31
N ALA A 40 3.58 -9.12 14.54
CA ALA A 40 4.94 -8.92 15.01
C ALA A 40 5.16 -7.59 15.76
N GLY A 41 4.17 -6.70 15.79
CA GLY A 41 4.17 -5.45 16.57
C GLY A 41 4.21 -4.15 15.77
N ALA A 42 4.05 -4.18 14.45
CA ALA A 42 3.93 -2.97 13.64
C ALA A 42 2.60 -2.25 13.91
N ALA A 43 2.65 -0.92 14.03
CA ALA A 43 1.47 -0.10 14.30
C ALA A 43 0.77 0.37 13.01
N ILE A 44 1.52 0.51 11.92
CA ILE A 44 1.06 1.09 10.66
C ILE A 44 1.50 0.21 9.48
N ALA A 45 0.62 -0.06 8.52
CA ALA A 45 0.99 -0.61 7.22
C ALA A 45 1.02 0.49 6.16
N HIS A 46 2.14 0.63 5.46
CA HIS A 46 2.27 1.44 4.26
C HIS A 46 2.03 0.59 3.02
N ILE A 47 0.98 0.90 2.27
CA ILE A 47 0.44 0.05 1.22
C ILE A 47 0.62 0.68 -0.16
N HIS A 48 1.17 -0.13 -1.05
CA HIS A 48 1.08 -0.02 -2.51
C HIS A 48 0.33 -1.25 -3.03
N VAL A 49 -0.23 -1.16 -4.24
CA VAL A 49 -0.80 -2.32 -4.93
C VAL A 49 -0.04 -2.59 -6.23
N ARG A 50 -0.16 -3.83 -6.69
CA ARG A 50 0.52 -4.34 -7.88
C ARG A 50 -0.48 -5.11 -8.72
N ASP A 51 -0.15 -5.27 -9.99
CA ASP A 51 -0.85 -6.20 -10.84
C ASP A 51 -0.60 -7.63 -10.33
N PRO A 52 -1.65 -8.40 -9.98
CA PRO A 52 -1.48 -9.70 -9.32
C PRO A 52 -0.75 -10.74 -10.18
N GLU A 53 -0.82 -10.62 -11.51
CA GLU A 53 -0.22 -11.59 -12.44
C GLU A 53 1.24 -11.24 -12.75
N THR A 54 1.51 -9.96 -13.01
CA THR A 54 2.81 -9.50 -13.51
C THR A 54 3.70 -8.88 -12.42
N GLY A 55 3.13 -8.49 -11.29
CA GLY A 55 3.85 -7.79 -10.21
C GLY A 55 4.21 -6.34 -10.48
N ARG A 56 3.83 -5.82 -11.66
CA ARG A 56 4.08 -4.43 -12.04
C ARG A 56 3.32 -3.50 -11.08
N PRO A 57 3.85 -2.31 -10.78
CA PRO A 57 3.11 -1.30 -10.02
C PRO A 57 1.75 -1.04 -10.64
N ASP A 58 0.72 -0.99 -9.80
CA ASP A 58 -0.66 -0.72 -10.20
C ASP A 58 -1.26 0.38 -9.32
N PHE A 59 -2.37 0.96 -9.77
CA PHE A 59 -3.09 2.00 -9.06
C PHE A 59 -4.62 1.88 -9.17
N ARG A 60 -5.14 0.70 -9.54
CA ARG A 60 -6.59 0.40 -9.50
C ARG A 60 -7.11 0.49 -8.06
N VAL A 61 -8.12 1.33 -7.84
CA VAL A 61 -8.68 1.57 -6.50
C VAL A 61 -9.34 0.33 -5.91
N GLU A 62 -9.80 -0.59 -6.77
CA GLU A 62 -10.39 -1.87 -6.39
C GLU A 62 -9.38 -2.77 -5.67
N LEU A 63 -8.13 -2.78 -6.13
CA LEU A 63 -7.05 -3.55 -5.48
C LEU A 63 -6.73 -2.97 -4.10
N PHE A 64 -6.70 -1.63 -3.98
CA PHE A 64 -6.51 -0.98 -2.68
C PHE A 64 -7.65 -1.31 -1.72
N ARG A 65 -8.90 -1.29 -2.22
CA ARG A 65 -10.09 -1.61 -1.43
C ARG A 65 -10.01 -3.02 -0.87
N GLU A 66 -9.65 -4.00 -1.68
CA GLU A 66 -9.52 -5.39 -1.25
C GLU A 66 -8.48 -5.55 -0.13
N VAL A 67 -7.29 -4.94 -0.28
CA VAL A 67 -6.26 -4.94 0.78
C VAL A 67 -6.78 -4.31 2.07
N VAL A 68 -7.44 -3.15 1.97
CA VAL A 68 -7.98 -2.41 3.12
C VAL A 68 -9.04 -3.22 3.86
N GLU A 69 -9.96 -3.85 3.12
CA GLU A 69 -11.03 -4.68 3.69
C GLU A 69 -10.47 -5.90 4.44
N TRP A 70 -9.46 -6.57 3.88
CA TRP A 70 -8.79 -7.69 4.54
C TRP A 70 -8.07 -7.26 5.82
N ILE A 71 -7.26 -6.18 5.77
CA ILE A 71 -6.52 -5.71 6.95
C ILE A 71 -7.48 -5.30 8.08
N ARG A 72 -8.56 -4.57 7.75
CA ARG A 72 -9.57 -4.14 8.74
C ARG A 72 -10.41 -5.29 9.29
N GLY A 73 -10.58 -6.38 8.54
CA GLY A 73 -11.28 -7.57 9.00
C GLY A 73 -10.52 -8.35 10.07
N GLU A 74 -9.19 -8.26 10.08
CA GLU A 74 -8.31 -9.11 10.89
C GLU A 74 -7.50 -8.35 11.96
N SER A 75 -7.42 -7.02 11.87
CA SER A 75 -6.55 -6.21 12.72
C SER A 75 -7.09 -4.81 12.99
N ASP A 76 -6.55 -4.18 14.04
CA ASP A 76 -6.71 -2.76 14.36
C ASP A 76 -5.55 -1.90 13.84
N MET A 77 -4.76 -2.42 12.90
CA MET A 77 -3.61 -1.75 12.31
C MET A 77 -4.03 -0.46 11.58
N LEU A 78 -3.27 0.62 11.78
CA LEU A 78 -3.48 1.85 11.02
C LEU A 78 -3.02 1.65 9.57
N ILE A 79 -3.82 2.15 8.62
CA ILE A 79 -3.52 2.00 7.20
C ILE A 79 -3.00 3.33 6.65
N ASN A 80 -1.84 3.26 5.99
CA ASN A 80 -1.23 4.34 5.24
C ASN A 80 -1.22 3.99 3.75
N LEU A 81 -2.10 4.62 2.96
CA LEU A 81 -2.16 4.38 1.51
C LEU A 81 -1.26 5.35 0.75
N THR A 82 -0.53 4.83 -0.23
CA THR A 82 0.28 5.69 -1.11
C THR A 82 -0.59 6.62 -1.97
N THR A 83 -0.20 7.89 -2.08
CA THR A 83 -0.71 8.82 -3.11
C THR A 83 0.40 9.27 -4.05
N SER A 84 1.51 8.52 -4.14
CA SER A 84 2.64 8.80 -5.02
C SER A 84 2.26 8.54 -6.48
N GLY A 85 1.90 7.30 -6.82
CA GLY A 85 1.49 6.94 -8.18
C GLY A 85 2.57 7.18 -9.24
N PHE A 86 3.86 7.06 -8.90
CA PHE A 86 5.00 7.38 -9.79
C PHE A 86 4.96 6.71 -11.19
N HIS A 87 4.24 5.59 -11.34
CA HIS A 87 4.11 4.87 -12.61
C HIS A 87 2.95 5.37 -13.49
N LEU A 88 2.12 6.27 -12.96
CA LEU A 88 1.05 6.90 -13.72
C LEU A 88 1.67 7.87 -14.74
N LYS A 89 1.36 7.65 -16.02
CA LYS A 89 1.80 8.50 -17.12
C LYS A 89 0.79 9.61 -17.38
N GLY A 90 1.29 10.77 -17.80
CA GLY A 90 0.48 11.95 -18.12
C GLY A 90 0.78 13.12 -17.19
N GLU A 91 0.16 14.25 -17.46
CA GLU A 91 0.29 15.48 -16.69
C GLU A 91 -1.09 16.07 -16.37
N GLY A 92 -1.15 16.96 -15.38
CA GLY A 92 -2.35 17.71 -15.05
C GLY A 92 -3.37 16.96 -14.19
N VAL A 93 -4.60 17.49 -14.18
CA VAL A 93 -5.66 17.16 -13.20
C VAL A 93 -6.00 15.66 -13.17
N GLY A 94 -6.03 14.99 -14.33
CA GLY A 94 -6.41 13.57 -14.40
C GLY A 94 -5.44 12.63 -13.66
N VAL A 95 -4.14 12.93 -13.65
CA VAL A 95 -3.16 12.14 -12.88
C VAL A 95 -3.29 12.43 -11.39
N ILE A 96 -3.53 13.68 -11.01
CA ILE A 96 -3.74 14.08 -9.61
C ILE A 96 -4.99 13.40 -9.05
N GLU A 97 -6.11 13.44 -9.77
CA GLU A 97 -7.35 12.77 -9.38
C GLU A 97 -7.13 11.27 -9.16
N LYS A 98 -6.39 10.62 -10.08
CA LYS A 98 -6.06 9.20 -9.93
C LYS A 98 -5.19 8.93 -8.70
N ARG A 99 -4.18 9.77 -8.43
CA ARG A 99 -3.35 9.68 -7.22
C ARG A 99 -4.14 9.83 -5.92
N LEU A 100 -5.25 10.57 -5.95
CA LEU A 100 -6.12 10.80 -4.80
C LEU A 100 -7.21 9.73 -4.61
N GLN A 101 -7.43 8.83 -5.57
CA GLN A 101 -8.44 7.78 -5.44
C GLN A 101 -8.32 6.93 -4.16
N PRO A 102 -7.12 6.55 -3.69
CA PRO A 102 -6.98 5.80 -2.42
C PRO A 102 -7.54 6.56 -1.20
N VAL A 103 -7.55 7.90 -1.20
CA VAL A 103 -8.11 8.72 -0.11
C VAL A 103 -9.61 8.47 0.08
N ALA A 104 -10.34 8.16 -1.01
CA ALA A 104 -11.77 7.86 -0.94
C ALA A 104 -12.09 6.59 -0.14
N LEU A 105 -11.08 5.72 0.10
CA LEU A 105 -11.21 4.55 0.97
C LEU A 105 -11.13 4.89 2.46
N ARG A 106 -10.94 6.17 2.78
CA ARG A 106 -10.84 6.73 4.14
C ARG A 106 -9.82 5.99 5.01
N PRO A 107 -8.55 5.86 4.56
CA PRO A 107 -7.50 5.36 5.44
C PRO A 107 -7.22 6.38 6.54
N GLU A 108 -6.57 5.94 7.62
CA GLU A 108 -6.18 6.82 8.71
C GLU A 108 -5.03 7.75 8.29
N ILE A 109 -4.20 7.31 7.36
CA ILE A 109 -3.02 8.03 6.85
C ILE A 109 -2.93 7.87 5.32
N CYS A 110 -2.38 8.87 4.65
CA CYS A 110 -1.88 8.75 3.27
C CYS A 110 -0.47 9.34 3.18
N SER A 111 0.39 8.78 2.31
CA SER A 111 1.73 9.29 2.09
C SER A 111 1.74 10.39 1.02
N LEU A 112 2.32 11.55 1.32
CA LEU A 112 2.48 12.66 0.36
C LEU A 112 3.95 12.91 0.07
N ASP A 113 4.37 12.71 -1.18
CA ASP A 113 5.69 13.15 -1.65
C ASP A 113 5.66 14.68 -1.83
N VAL A 114 6.59 15.40 -1.19
CA VAL A 114 6.64 16.88 -1.15
C VAL A 114 7.75 17.48 -2.01
N GLY A 115 8.24 16.73 -3.00
CA GLY A 115 9.29 17.13 -3.93
C GLY A 115 9.06 16.54 -5.32
N SER A 116 9.72 17.13 -6.34
CA SER A 116 9.68 16.70 -7.75
C SER A 116 11.06 16.33 -8.25
#